data_AF-A0A7X5ZIN3-F1
#
_entry.id   AF-A0A7X5ZIN3-F1
#
_cell.length_a   1.000
_cell.length_b   1.000
_cell.length_c   1.000
_cell.angle_alpha   90.00
_cell.angle_beta   90.00
_cell.angle_gamma   90.00
#
_symmetry.space_group_name_H-M   'P 1'
#
loop_
_entity.id
_entity.type
_entity.pdbx_description
1 polymer ?
#
loop_
_entity_poly.entity_id
_entity_poly.type
_entity_poly.pdbx_seq_one_letter_code
_entity_poly.pdbx_strand_id
1 'polypeptide(L)' 'MTDDEERFRQDLSRLATATMPFGKFKGRAIADLPGNYLAWFAREGFPPGELGRLLALMLELDHNGLRRLLDPLRKPR' A
#
# COMPACT_ATOMS: atom_id res chain seq x y z
N MET A 1 2.76 19.86 -12.01
CA MET A 1 1.86 18.88 -12.65
C MET A 1 2.58 17.56 -12.95
N THR A 2 3.83 17.56 -13.41
CA THR A 2 4.61 16.32 -13.68
C THR A 2 5.08 15.60 -12.41
N ASP A 3 5.40 16.34 -11.35
CA ASP A 3 6.07 15.76 -10.18
C ASP A 3 5.13 14.88 -9.33
N ASP A 4 3.85 15.24 -9.26
CA ASP A 4 2.84 14.47 -8.52
C ASP A 4 2.53 13.13 -9.22
N GLU A 5 2.47 13.14 -10.55
CA GLU A 5 2.23 11.92 -11.34
C GLU A 5 3.40 10.94 -11.22
N GLU A 6 4.63 11.44 -11.32
CA GLU A 6 5.83 10.63 -11.16
C GLU A 6 5.89 10.01 -9.76
N ARG A 7 5.60 10.79 -8.72
CA ARG A 7 5.52 10.28 -7.36
C ARG A 7 4.45 9.20 -7.19
N PHE A 8 3.27 9.38 -7.79
CA PHE A 8 2.21 8.38 -7.73
C PHE A 8 2.63 7.06 -8.39
N ARG A 9 3.29 7.12 -9.55
CA ARG A 9 3.85 5.94 -10.24
C ARG A 9 4.87 5.21 -9.37
N GLN A 10 5.71 5.96 -8.64
CA GLN A 10 6.67 5.39 -7.70
C GLN A 10 5.96 4.73 -6.51
N ASP A 11 4.94 5.38 -5.94
CA ASP A 11 4.16 4.83 -4.81
C ASP A 11 3.49 3.51 -5.22
N LEU A 12 2.88 3.41 -6.41
CA LEU A 12 2.30 2.15 -6.92
C LEU A 12 3.35 1.03 -7.05
N SER A 13 4.51 1.36 -7.60
CA SER A 13 5.61 0.40 -7.77
C SER A 13 6.13 -0.11 -6.41
N ARG A 14 6.25 0.79 -5.43
CA ARG A 14 6.63 0.43 -4.06
C ARG A 14 5.54 -0.37 -3.38
N LEU A 15 4.27 -0.04 -3.57
CA LEU A 15 3.15 -0.75 -2.97
C LEU A 15 3.12 -2.25 -3.34
N ALA A 16 3.48 -2.56 -4.58
CA ALA A 16 3.54 -3.93 -5.09
C ALA A 16 4.67 -4.78 -4.49
N THR A 17 5.72 -4.16 -3.93
CA THR A 17 6.97 -4.85 -3.52
C THR A 17 7.33 -4.64 -2.05
N ALA A 18 6.92 -3.53 -1.45
CA ALA A 18 7.18 -3.20 -0.06
C ALA A 18 6.51 -4.19 0.87
N THR A 19 7.22 -4.52 1.94
CA THR A 19 6.72 -5.42 2.98
C THR A 19 6.49 -4.66 4.28
N MET A 20 5.53 -5.13 5.07
CA MET A 20 5.22 -4.55 6.36
C MET A 20 6.41 -4.77 7.31
N PRO A 21 7.00 -3.71 7.91
CA PRO A 21 8.23 -3.85 8.70
C PRO A 21 8.00 -4.33 10.15
N PHE A 22 6.76 -4.26 10.64
CA PHE A 22 6.40 -4.59 12.02
C PHE A 22 4.96 -5.10 12.16
N GLY A 23 4.56 -5.42 13.39
CA GLY A 23 3.20 -5.84 13.74
C GLY A 23 2.85 -7.25 13.29
N LYS A 24 1.55 -7.58 13.37
CA LYS A 24 1.01 -8.93 13.09
C LYS A 24 1.34 -9.45 11.70
N PHE A 25 1.47 -8.57 10.71
CA PHE A 25 1.74 -8.91 9.32
C PHE A 25 3.18 -8.63 8.88
N LYS A 26 4.13 -8.52 9.82
CA LYS A 26 5.54 -8.29 9.50
C LYS A 26 6.04 -9.26 8.43
N GLY A 27 6.73 -8.73 7.43
CA GLY A 27 7.27 -9.47 6.28
C GLY A 27 6.27 -9.78 5.16
N ARG A 28 4.96 -9.49 5.35
CA ARG A 28 3.95 -9.61 4.29
C ARG A 28 4.00 -8.39 3.37
N ALA A 29 3.77 -8.58 2.07
CA ALA A 29 3.64 -7.48 1.13
C ALA A 29 2.48 -6.56 1.51
N ILE A 30 2.66 -5.24 1.36
CA ILE A 30 1.61 -4.26 1.66
C ILE A 30 0.35 -4.52 0.81
N ALA A 31 0.53 -4.88 -0.47
CA ALA A 31 -0.54 -5.27 -1.38
C ALA A 31 -1.42 -6.44 -0.87
N ASP A 32 -0.90 -7.29 0.01
CA ASP A 32 -1.58 -8.46 0.58
C ASP A 32 -2.13 -8.24 1.99
N LEU A 33 -2.04 -7.00 2.50
CA LEU A 33 -2.60 -6.70 3.81
C LEU A 33 -4.13 -6.82 3.79
N PRO A 34 -4.73 -7.47 4.78
CA PRO A 34 -6.18 -7.54 4.91
C PRO A 34 -6.82 -6.15 5.06
N GLY A 35 -7.99 -5.94 4.42
CA GLY A 35 -8.69 -4.65 4.48
C GLY A 35 -9.02 -4.19 5.90
N ASN A 36 -9.39 -5.12 6.79
CA ASN A 36 -9.65 -4.79 8.20
C ASN A 36 -8.40 -4.26 8.95
N TYR A 37 -7.21 -4.67 8.55
CA TYR A 37 -5.96 -4.18 9.12
C TYR A 37 -5.62 -2.77 8.62
N LEU A 38 -5.90 -2.49 7.35
CA LEU A 38 -5.75 -1.16 6.77
C LEU A 38 -6.79 -0.18 7.37
N ALA A 39 -8.04 -0.64 7.54
CA ALA A 39 -9.10 0.15 8.18
C ALA A 39 -8.81 0.46 9.65
N TRP A 40 -8.13 -0.45 10.37
CA TRP A 40 -7.63 -0.17 11.71
C TRP A 40 -6.63 0.99 11.73
N PHE A 41 -5.67 1.03 10.79
CA PHE A 41 -4.76 2.17 10.65
C PHE A 41 -5.47 3.48 10.29
N ALA A 42 -6.54 3.46 9.49
CA ALA A 42 -7.33 4.67 9.23
C ALA A 42 -8.01 5.23 10.49
N ARG A 43 -8.25 4.39 11.51
CA ARG A 43 -8.84 4.82 12.78
C ARG A 43 -7.79 5.28 13.79
N GLU A 44 -6.67 4.54 13.90
CA GLU A 44 -5.60 4.85 14.86
C GLU A 44 -4.63 5.92 14.36
N GLY A 45 -4.56 6.11 13.04
CA GLY A 45 -3.60 6.96 12.35
C GLY A 45 -2.52 6.18 11.63
N PHE A 46 -2.17 6.63 10.42
CA PHE A 46 -1.08 6.05 9.64
C PHE A 46 0.28 6.51 10.19
N PRO A 47 1.31 5.63 10.17
CA PRO A 47 2.66 6.02 10.56
C PRO A 47 3.19 7.15 9.65
N PRO A 48 4.04 8.05 10.15
CA PRO A 48 4.57 9.13 9.33
C PRO A 48 5.47 8.61 8.20
N GLY A 49 5.69 9.48 7.22
CA GLY A 49 6.60 9.18 6.11
C GLY A 49 5.97 8.26 5.07
N GLU A 50 6.82 7.50 4.39
CA GLU A 50 6.43 6.72 3.22
C GLU A 50 5.47 5.57 3.55
N LEU A 51 5.73 4.83 4.63
CA LEU A 51 4.93 3.68 4.99
C LEU A 51 3.46 4.04 5.18
N GLY A 52 3.16 5.14 5.89
CA GLY A 52 1.77 5.54 6.08
C GLY A 52 1.09 5.96 4.80
N ARG A 53 1.81 6.61 3.89
CA ARG A 53 1.26 6.96 2.57
C ARG A 53 0.94 5.74 1.75
N LEU A 54 1.81 4.73 1.75
CA LEU A 54 1.55 3.45 1.07
C LEU A 54 0.36 2.72 1.71
N LEU A 55 0.24 2.71 3.05
CA LEU A 55 -0.89 2.09 3.74
C LEU A 55 -2.22 2.82 3.45
N ALA A 56 -2.21 4.14 3.40
CA ALA A 56 -3.37 4.96 3.04
C ALA A 56 -3.79 4.68 1.59
N LEU A 57 -2.84 4.71 0.65
CA LEU A 57 -3.10 4.37 -0.75
C LEU A 57 -3.63 2.93 -0.90
N MET A 58 -3.09 1.98 -0.14
CA MET A 58 -3.59 0.60 -0.16
C MET A 58 -5.04 0.50 0.30
N LEU A 59 -5.41 1.25 1.34
CA LEU A 59 -6.78 1.30 1.84
C LEU A 59 -7.73 1.87 0.78
N GLU A 60 -7.32 2.93 0.08
CA GLU A 60 -8.09 3.51 -1.02
C GLU A 60 -8.28 2.50 -2.17
N LEU A 61 -7.21 1.81 -2.58
CA LEU A 61 -7.31 0.77 -3.60
C LEU A 61 -8.21 -0.39 -3.17
N ASP A 62 -8.13 -0.80 -1.90
CA ASP A 62 -8.98 -1.85 -1.34
C ASP A 62 -10.46 -1.46 -1.34
N HIS A 63 -10.78 -0.28 -0.80
CA HIS A 63 -12.15 0.23 -0.71
C HIS A 63 -12.81 0.40 -2.09
N ASN A 64 -12.02 0.71 -3.13
CA ASN A 64 -12.51 0.85 -4.50
C ASN A 64 -12.44 -0.45 -5.32
N GLY A 65 -11.99 -1.57 -4.74
CA GLY A 65 -11.85 -2.84 -5.47
C GLY A 65 -10.73 -2.84 -6.53
N LEU A 66 -9.78 -1.92 -6.43
CA LEU A 66 -8.71 -1.67 -7.41
C LEU A 66 -7.41 -2.43 -7.13
N ARG A 67 -7.38 -3.34 -6.15
CA ARG A 67 -6.18 -4.13 -5.81
C ARG A 67 -5.52 -4.80 -7.02
N ARG A 68 -6.33 -5.29 -7.97
CA ARG A 68 -5.86 -5.97 -9.19
C ARG A 68 -5.01 -5.09 -10.10
N LEU A 69 -5.11 -3.76 -9.98
CA LEU A 69 -4.24 -2.85 -10.72
C LEU A 69 -2.76 -3.02 -10.35
N LEU A 70 -2.47 -3.60 -9.18
CA LEU A 70 -1.10 -3.88 -8.76
C LEU A 70 -0.56 -5.16 -9.41
N ASP A 71 -1.40 -6.09 -9.88
CA ASP A 71 -0.98 -7.41 -10.37
C ASP A 71 0.14 -7.35 -11.42
N PRO A 72 0.11 -6.45 -12.44
CA PRO A 72 1.20 -6.34 -13.42
C PRO A 72 2.52 -5.85 -12.83
N LEU A 73 2.49 -5.14 -11.70
CA LEU A 73 3.66 -4.61 -11.00
C LEU A 73 4.26 -5.63 -10.02
N ARG A 74 3.51 -6.69 -9.70
CA ARG A 74 3.99 -7.76 -8.83
C ARG A 74 4.94 -8.63 -9.66
N LYS A 75 6.16 -8.83 -9.17
CA LYS A 75 7.08 -9.79 -9.81
C LYS A 75 6.42 -11.18 -9.79
N PRO A 76 6.40 -11.91 -10.92
CA PRO A 76 6.02 -13.31 -10.90
C PRO A 76 6.96 -14.03 -9.93
N ARG A 77 6.38 -14.81 -9.02
CA ARG A 77 7.11 -15.56 -8.00
C ARG A 77 7.62 -16.87 -8.56
#